data_AF-A0A0N5BZN6-F1
#
_entry.id   AF-A0A0N5BZN6-F1
#
_cell.length_a   1.000
_cell.length_b   1.000
_cell.length_c   1.000
_cell.angle_alpha   90.00
_cell.angle_beta   90.00
_cell.angle_gamma   90.00
#
_symmetry.space_group_name_H-M   'P 1'
#
loop_
_entity.id
_entity.type
_entity.pdbx_description
1 polymer ?
#
loop_
_entity_poly.entity_id
_entity_poly.type
_entity_poly.pdbx_seq_one_letter_code
_entity_poly.pdbx_strand_id
1 'polypeptide(L)' 'MKIIYLILTFAILYINTVEVVGEPHFIGTEGHCNKEICVSKCSNDADAECVENWTYFFFFDKQGVCKCSLPQNGH' A
#
# COMPACT_ATOMS: atom_id res chain seq x y z
N MET A 1 9.32 24.90 32.60
CA MET A 1 9.94 23.55 32.54
C MET A 1 8.96 22.42 32.23
N LYS A 2 7.71 22.40 32.72
CA LYS A 2 6.75 21.31 32.43
C LYS A 2 6.25 21.23 30.98
N ILE A 3 6.15 22.37 30.28
CA ILE A 3 5.62 22.45 28.91
C ILE A 3 6.57 21.80 27.89
N ILE A 4 7.89 21.91 28.08
CA ILE A 4 8.90 21.35 27.17
C ILE A 4 8.82 19.82 27.15
N TYR A 5 8.60 19.18 28.30
CA TYR A 5 8.41 17.72 28.39
C TYR A 5 7.12 17.25 27.71
N LEU A 6 6.05 18.05 27.73
CA LEU A 6 4.81 17.73 27.05
C LEU A 6 4.96 17.79 25.52
N ILE A 7 5.69 18.79 25.00
CA ILE A 7 5.94 18.91 23.55
C ILE A 7 6.82 17.76 23.06
N LEU A 8 7.87 17.42 23.81
CA LEU A 8 8.77 16.31 23.48
C LEU A 8 8.05 14.95 23.49
N THR A 9 7.21 14.70 24.49
CA THR A 9 6.42 13.45 24.56
C THR A 9 5.40 13.35 23.42
N PHE A 10 4.74 14.45 23.07
CA PHE A 10 3.85 14.48 21.90
C PHE A 10 4.60 14.25 20.58
N ALA A 11 5.78 14.83 20.43
CA ALA A 11 6.62 14.62 19.24
C ALA A 11 7.09 13.15 19.11
N ILE A 12 7.51 12.52 20.21
CA ILE A 12 7.91 11.11 20.22
C ILE A 12 6.71 10.19 19.90
N LEU A 13 5.53 10.48 20.47
CA LEU A 13 4.31 9.73 20.15
C LEU A 13 3.92 9.89 18.67
N TYR A 14 4.04 11.10 18.12
CA TYR A 14 3.74 11.36 16.71
C TYR A 14 4.67 10.60 15.77
N ILE A 15 5.98 10.58 16.03
CA ILE A 15 6.97 9.84 15.24
C ILE A 15 6.67 8.33 15.27
N ASN A 16 6.43 7.77 16.46
CA ASN A 16 6.09 6.34 16.59
C ASN A 16 4.78 5.97 15.88
N THR A 17 3.79 6.86 15.81
CA THR A 17 2.54 6.58 15.08
C THR A 17 2.69 6.65 13.56
N VAL A 18 3.60 7.50 13.06
CA VAL A 18 3.82 7.67 11.61
C VAL A 18 4.64 6.52 11.05
N GLU A 19 5.61 5.98 11.79
CA GLU A 19 6.42 4.83 11.34
C GLU A 19 5.63 3.52 11.22
N VAL A 20 4.47 3.39 11.89
CA VAL A 20 3.65 2.16 11.90
C VAL A 20 2.62 2.12 10.76
N VAL A 21 2.44 3.22 10.02
CA VAL A 21 1.67 3.18 8.77
C VAL A 21 2.60 2.65 7.70
N GLY A 22 2.66 1.32 7.57
CA GLY A 22 3.37 0.68 6.47
C GLY A 22 2.93 1.32 5.15
N GLU A 23 3.88 1.90 4.42
CA GLU A 23 3.54 2.56 3.17
C GLU A 23 2.90 1.54 2.22
N PRO A 24 1.74 1.85 1.64
CA PRO A 24 1.08 0.92 0.74
C PRO A 24 1.96 0.69 -0.48
N HIS A 25 2.19 -0.58 -0.82
CA HIS A 25 3.01 -0.97 -1.96
C HIS A 25 2.15 -1.14 -3.20
N PHE A 26 2.58 -0.63 -4.36
CA PHE A 26 1.85 -0.77 -5.62
C PHE A 26 2.49 -1.83 -6.51
N ILE A 27 1.70 -2.77 -7.02
CA ILE A 27 2.15 -3.87 -7.90
C ILE A 27 1.38 -3.82 -9.21
N GLY A 28 2.12 -3.80 -10.32
CA GLY A 28 1.55 -3.96 -11.66
C GLY A 28 1.14 -5.41 -11.92
N THR A 29 -0.03 -5.59 -12.53
CA THR A 29 -0.51 -6.88 -13.01
C THR A 29 -0.80 -6.82 -14.50
N GLU A 30 -0.41 -7.86 -15.21
CA GLU A 30 -0.83 -8.10 -16.58
C GLU A 30 -2.33 -8.45 -16.59
N GLY A 31 -3.09 -7.87 -17.52
CA GLY A 31 -4.54 -7.99 -17.54
C GLY A 31 -5.25 -6.94 -16.67
N HIS A 32 -6.56 -7.11 -16.47
CA HIS A 32 -7.30 -6.30 -15.51
C HIS A 32 -6.97 -6.74 -14.08
N CYS A 33 -6.82 -5.79 -13.16
CA CYS A 33 -6.89 -6.09 -11.74
C CYS A 33 -8.33 -6.25 -11.26
N ASN A 34 -8.50 -7.16 -10.31
CA ASN A 34 -9.66 -7.30 -9.46
C ASN A 34 -9.17 -7.61 -8.03
N LYS A 35 -10.09 -7.66 -7.05
CA LYS A 35 -9.70 -7.92 -5.66
C LYS A 35 -8.95 -9.24 -5.49
N GLU A 36 -9.41 -10.32 -6.09
CA GLU A 36 -8.80 -11.66 -5.97
C GLU A 36 -7.37 -11.73 -6.53
N ILE A 37 -7.14 -11.12 -7.70
CA ILE A 37 -5.82 -11.01 -8.33
C ILE A 37 -4.90 -10.17 -7.46
N CYS A 38 -5.39 -9.05 -6.94
CA CYS A 38 -4.59 -8.20 -6.06
C CYS A 38 -4.25 -8.91 -4.75
N VAL A 39 -5.21 -9.61 -4.12
CA VAL A 39 -4.97 -10.44 -2.92
C VAL A 39 -3.89 -11.48 -3.22
N SER A 40 -3.99 -12.21 -4.33
CA SER A 40 -2.99 -13.20 -4.72
C SER A 40 -1.61 -12.60 -4.98
N LYS A 41 -1.53 -11.45 -5.67
CA LYS A 41 -0.28 -10.74 -5.98
C LYS A 41 0.36 -10.09 -4.74
N CYS A 42 -0.46 -9.67 -3.79
CA CYS A 42 -0.04 -9.10 -2.51
C CYS A 42 0.16 -10.17 -1.43
N SER A 43 0.55 -11.40 -1.77
CA SER A 43 0.83 -12.49 -0.82
C SER A 43 -0.34 -12.85 0.11
N ASN A 44 -1.56 -12.89 -0.44
CA ASN A 44 -2.82 -13.10 0.28
C ASN A 44 -3.21 -11.98 1.26
N ASP A 45 -2.77 -10.75 0.99
CA ASP A 45 -3.27 -9.56 1.67
C ASP A 45 -4.77 -9.36 1.38
N ALA A 46 -5.61 -9.58 2.39
CA ALA A 46 -7.07 -9.44 2.28
C ALA A 46 -7.50 -7.98 2.04
N ASP A 47 -6.63 -7.04 2.39
CA ASP A 47 -6.81 -5.59 2.24
C ASP A 47 -6.19 -5.07 0.93
N ALA A 48 -5.82 -5.97 0.01
CA ALA A 48 -5.35 -5.59 -1.31
C ALA A 48 -6.50 -5.05 -2.18
N GLU A 49 -6.23 -3.94 -2.86
CA GLU A 49 -7.21 -3.22 -3.69
C GLU A 49 -6.71 -3.01 -5.11
N CYS A 50 -7.64 -3.03 -6.07
CA CYS A 50 -7.36 -2.64 -7.45
C CYS A 50 -7.57 -1.13 -7.57
N VAL A 51 -6.49 -0.41 -7.88
CA VAL A 51 -6.46 1.06 -7.93
C VAL A 51 -6.81 1.55 -9.33
N GLU A 52 -6.25 0.91 -10.34
CA GLU A 52 -6.36 1.39 -11.71
C GLU A 52 -6.37 0.23 -12.69
N ASN A 53 -7.16 0.38 -13.74
CA ASN A 53 -7.24 -0.53 -14.87
C ASN A 53 -7.13 0.29 -16.14
N TRP A 54 -6.09 0.06 -16.94
CA TRP A 54 -5.95 0.70 -18.25
C TRP A 54 -5.83 -0.32 -19.37
N THR A 55 -6.21 0.10 -20.57
CA THR A 55 -6.12 -0.72 -21.78
C THR A 55 -5.47 0.11 -22.87
N TYR A 56 -4.34 -0.34 -23.37
CA TYR A 56 -3.68 0.30 -24.50
C TYR A 56 -4.39 -0.11 -25.80
N PHE A 57 -5.14 0.83 -26.39
CA PHE A 57 -5.98 0.59 -27.57
C PHE A 57 -5.19 0.09 -28.80
N PHE A 58 -3.89 0.44 -28.88
CA PHE A 58 -3.03 0.04 -29.99
C PHE A 58 -2.56 -1.42 -29.92
N PHE A 59 -2.51 -2.03 -28.73
CA PHE A 59 -1.98 -3.38 -28.53
C PHE A 59 -2.98 -4.32 -27.87
N PHE A 60 -4.19 -3.85 -27.52
CA PHE A 60 -5.16 -4.54 -26.67
C PHE A 60 -4.58 -5.03 -25.33
N ASP A 61 -3.40 -4.54 -24.95
CA ASP A 61 -2.74 -4.85 -23.70
C ASP A 61 -3.52 -4.21 -22.56
N LYS A 62 -4.02 -5.07 -21.68
CA LYS A 62 -4.70 -4.69 -20.45
C LYS A 62 -3.67 -4.72 -19.34
N GLN A 63 -3.62 -3.69 -18.53
CA GLN A 63 -2.85 -3.71 -17.29
C GLN A 63 -3.68 -3.16 -16.15
N GLY A 64 -3.36 -3.64 -14.95
CA GLY A 64 -3.97 -3.22 -13.71
C GLY A 64 -2.91 -2.88 -12.68
N VAL A 65 -3.27 -2.00 -11.76
CA VAL A 65 -2.43 -1.62 -10.61
C VAL A 65 -3.14 -2.06 -9.34
N CYS A 66 -2.47 -2.88 -8.56
CA CYS A 66 -2.91 -3.30 -7.24
C CYS A 66 -2.18 -2.50 -6.16
N LYS A 67 -2.87 -2.17 -5.08
CA LYS A 67 -2.33 -1.60 -3.85
C LYS A 67 -2.37 -2.67 -2.77
N CYS A 68 -1.20 -3.01 -2.24
CA CYS A 68 -1.03 -3.87 -1.08
C CYS A 68 -0.92 -3.00 0.16
N SER A 69 -1.63 -3.36 1.21
CA SER A 69 -1.63 -2.66 2.49
C SER A 69 -0.57 -3.22 3.45
N LEU A 70 -0.19 -4.48 3.25
CA LEU A 70 0.91 -5.10 3.99
C LEU A 70 2.26 -4.74 3.37
N PRO A 71 3.25 -4.27 4.17
CA PRO A 71 4.62 -4.20 3.70
C PRO A 71 5.06 -5.61 3.31
N GLN A 72 5.70 -5.76 2.15
CA GLN A 72 6.35 -7.01 1.78
C GLN A 72 7.53 -7.21 2.74
N ASN A 73 7.26 -7.82 3.90
CA ASN A 73 8.31 -8.32 4.76
C ASN A 73 9.02 -9.41 3.97
N GLY A 74 10.17 -9.02 3.42
CA GLY A 74 11.08 -9.87 2.67
C GLY A 74 11.36 -11.16 3.43
N HIS A 75 11.27 -12.23 2.66
CA HIS A 75 11.61 -13.59 3.02
C HIS A 75 13.12 -13.76 3.25
#